data_AF-A0A7W7GG20-F1
#
_entry.id   AF-A0A7W7GG20-F1
#
_cell.length_a   1.000
_cell.length_b   1.000
_cell.length_c   1.000
_cell.angle_alpha   90.00
_cell.angle_beta   90.00
_cell.angle_gamma   90.00
#
_symmetry.space_group_name_H-M   'P 1'
#
loop_
_entity.id
_entity.type
_entity.pdbx_description
1 polymer ?
#
loop_
_entity_poly.entity_id
_entity_poly.type
_entity_poly.pdbx_seq_one_letter_code
_entity_poly.pdbx_strand_id
1 'polypeptide(L)'
;MSTGVPKPLNLPFDPIERAAETWRVHFGPSSAMAAVTSIMRAHQILLGQLDTLLKPHDLTFARYEALVLLTFSRTGSLPLSRIGERLMVHPTSVTNTVDRLERAGLVLRRRNPRDGRGVLAEITVKGREAVGRATADLMKAGFFMDMYAESDLAEMFAMLRTLRVAAGDFDGAEDAAGPDHRGAGPR
;
A
#
# COMPACT_ATOMS: atom_id res chain seq x y z
N MET A 1 23.74 -5.94 5.84
CA MET A 1 22.93 -5.02 6.66
C MET A 1 22.77 -3.73 5.86
N SER A 2 21.62 -3.52 5.21
CA SER A 2 21.32 -2.28 4.48
C SER A 2 20.15 -1.60 5.17
N THR A 3 20.36 -0.41 5.70
CA THR A 3 19.30 0.46 6.20
C THR A 3 18.44 0.86 5.01
N GLY A 4 17.13 0.60 5.04
CA GLY A 4 16.21 0.85 3.92
C GLY A 4 15.96 2.34 3.61
N VAL A 5 16.68 3.24 4.29
CA VAL A 5 16.75 4.65 3.93
C VAL A 5 17.66 4.80 2.71
N PRO A 6 17.17 5.32 1.57
CA PRO A 6 18.01 5.58 0.42
C PRO A 6 19.20 6.45 0.82
N LYS A 7 20.42 6.06 0.41
CA LYS A 7 21.61 6.89 0.60
C LYS A 7 21.33 8.29 0.03
N PRO A 8 21.59 9.39 0.77
CA PRO A 8 21.36 10.73 0.25
C PRO A 8 22.12 10.91 -1.05
N LEU A 9 21.40 11.35 -2.09
CA LEU A 9 22.02 11.69 -3.36
C LEU A 9 22.81 12.98 -3.15
N ASN A 10 24.12 12.94 -3.38
CA ASN A 10 24.98 14.12 -3.30
C ASN A 10 25.00 14.84 -4.66
N LEU A 11 23.82 15.32 -5.09
CA LEU A 11 23.66 16.05 -6.35
C LEU A 11 23.28 17.50 -6.05
N PRO A 12 23.94 18.50 -6.68
CA PRO A 12 23.63 19.92 -6.46
C PRO A 12 22.40 20.40 -7.25
N PHE A 13 21.62 19.49 -7.84
CA PHE A 13 20.46 19.77 -8.71
C PHE A 13 19.41 18.67 -8.57
N ASP A 14 18.18 18.93 -9.02
CA ASP A 14 17.14 17.90 -9.15
C ASP A 14 17.41 17.03 -10.38
N PRO A 15 17.72 15.72 -10.21
CA PRO A 15 18.00 14.84 -11.34
C PRO A 15 16.80 14.62 -12.27
N ILE A 16 15.56 14.73 -11.78
CA ILE A 16 14.34 14.56 -12.58
C ILE A 16 14.11 15.80 -13.43
N GLU A 17 14.24 16.99 -12.84
CA GLU A 17 14.15 18.24 -13.59
C GLU A 17 15.22 18.30 -14.69
N ARG A 18 16.46 17.93 -14.37
CA ARG A 18 17.55 17.88 -15.36
C ARG A 18 17.30 16.83 -16.45
N ALA A 19 16.73 15.68 -16.08
CA ALA A 19 16.34 14.66 -17.06
C ALA A 19 15.23 15.17 -17.98
N ALA A 20 14.24 15.89 -17.46
CA ALA A 20 13.15 16.48 -18.24
C ALA A 20 13.66 17.53 -19.25
N GLU A 21 14.61 18.37 -18.84
CA GLU A 21 15.22 19.35 -19.75
C GLU A 21 16.03 18.65 -20.85
N THR A 22 16.81 17.62 -20.49
CA THR A 22 17.56 16.82 -21.47
C THR A 22 16.62 16.10 -22.44
N TRP A 23 15.51 15.55 -21.93
CA TRP A 23 14.49 14.90 -22.74
C TRP A 23 13.87 15.87 -23.75
N ARG A 24 13.54 17.08 -23.30
CA ARG A 24 12.97 18.13 -24.15
C ARG A 24 13.84 18.45 -25.36
N VAL A 25 15.15 18.51 -25.15
CA VAL A 25 16.14 18.78 -26.22
C VAL A 25 16.20 17.64 -27.24
N HIS A 26 16.11 16.38 -26.81
CA HIS A 26 16.32 15.23 -27.70
C HIS A 26 15.02 14.70 -28.34
N PHE A 27 13.90 14.79 -27.64
CA PHE A 27 12.64 14.12 -28.01
C PHE A 27 11.43 15.07 -28.03
N GLY A 28 11.59 16.34 -27.64
CA GLY A 28 10.51 17.31 -27.54
C GLY A 28 9.85 17.41 -26.16
N PRO A 29 8.99 18.41 -25.93
CA PRO A 29 8.42 18.70 -24.61
C PRO A 29 7.47 17.59 -24.14
N SER A 30 7.64 17.12 -22.90
CA SER A 30 6.75 16.15 -22.26
C SER A 30 6.72 16.33 -20.74
N SER A 31 5.68 17.00 -20.23
CA SER A 31 5.43 17.08 -18.79
C SER A 31 5.09 15.70 -18.19
N ALA A 32 4.49 14.82 -18.99
CA ALA A 32 4.17 13.45 -18.60
C ALA A 32 5.43 12.63 -18.22
N MET A 33 6.54 12.80 -18.94
CA MET A 33 7.81 12.13 -18.63
C MET A 33 8.34 12.53 -17.24
N ALA A 34 8.32 13.83 -16.93
CA ALA A 34 8.75 14.33 -15.63
C ALA A 34 7.83 13.82 -14.51
N ALA A 35 6.51 13.88 -14.73
CA ALA A 35 5.51 13.42 -13.77
C ALA A 35 5.65 11.92 -13.44
N VAL A 36 5.72 11.04 -14.46
CA VAL A 36 5.85 9.59 -14.22
C VAL A 36 7.16 9.26 -13.50
N THR A 37 8.27 9.94 -13.84
CA THR A 37 9.57 9.75 -13.18
C THR A 37 9.51 10.19 -11.72
N SER A 38 8.84 11.32 -11.44
CA SER A 38 8.61 11.82 -10.08
C SER A 38 7.78 10.85 -9.25
N ILE A 39 6.68 10.32 -9.79
CA ILE A 39 5.83 9.31 -9.11
C ILE A 39 6.64 8.05 -8.79
N MET A 40 7.42 7.54 -9.75
CA MET A 40 8.26 6.35 -9.52
C MET A 40 9.30 6.60 -8.42
N ARG A 41 9.91 7.80 -8.38
CA ARG A 41 10.87 8.16 -7.33
C ARG A 41 10.20 8.30 -5.96
N ALA A 42 9.04 8.95 -5.90
CA ALA A 42 8.26 9.09 -4.68
C ALA A 42 7.84 7.72 -4.12
N HIS A 43 7.36 6.82 -4.98
CA HIS A 43 7.05 5.44 -4.60
C HIS A 43 8.24 4.72 -3.95
N GLN A 44 9.44 4.82 -4.54
CA GLN A 44 10.66 4.20 -3.99
C GLN A 44 11.02 4.77 -2.61
N ILE A 45 10.90 6.08 -2.43
CA ILE A 45 11.19 6.75 -1.15
C ILE A 45 10.22 6.27 -0.08
N LEU A 46 8.92 6.38 -0.35
CA LEU A 46 7.87 6.02 0.60
C LEU A 46 7.95 4.54 0.96
N LEU A 47 8.05 3.65 -0.03
CA LEU A 47 8.15 2.22 0.23
C LEU A 47 9.36 1.88 1.12
N GLY A 48 10.52 2.50 0.85
CA GLY A 48 11.74 2.30 1.66
C GLY A 48 11.59 2.79 3.10
N GLN A 49 10.94 3.95 3.32
CA GLN A 49 10.67 4.49 4.65
C GLN A 49 9.66 3.63 5.41
N LEU A 50 8.55 3.27 4.77
CA LEU A 50 7.51 2.41 5.34
C LEU A 50 8.07 1.03 5.72
N ASP A 51 8.81 0.37 4.83
CA ASP A 51 9.45 -0.92 5.12
C ASP A 51 10.50 -0.80 6.24
N THR A 52 11.23 0.31 6.30
CA THR A 52 12.20 0.55 7.39
C THR A 52 11.50 0.68 8.73
N LEU A 53 10.39 1.42 8.79
CA LEU A 53 9.59 1.61 10.01
C LEU A 53 8.87 0.32 10.43
N LEU A 54 8.44 -0.49 9.47
CA LEU A 54 7.74 -1.75 9.73
C LEU A 54 8.68 -2.92 10.07
N LYS A 55 9.98 -2.77 9.82
CA LYS A 55 10.99 -3.80 10.08
C LYS A 55 11.02 -4.30 11.54
N PRO A 56 10.92 -3.46 12.60
CA PRO A 56 10.84 -3.93 13.98
C PRO A 56 9.60 -4.78 14.29
N HIS A 57 8.57 -4.72 13.45
CA HIS A 57 7.37 -5.55 13.54
C HIS A 57 7.47 -6.83 12.69
N ASP A 58 8.63 -7.12 12.08
CA ASP A 58 8.85 -8.19 11.10
C ASP A 58 7.96 -8.11 9.84
N LEU A 59 7.47 -6.91 9.54
CA LEU A 59 6.56 -6.63 8.43
C LEU A 59 7.25 -5.86 7.30
N THR A 60 6.71 -6.02 6.09
CA THR A 60 6.85 -5.07 4.99
C THR A 60 5.51 -4.37 4.82
N PHE A 61 5.47 -3.26 4.09
CA PHE A 61 4.25 -2.51 3.83
C PHE A 61 3.15 -3.38 3.21
N ALA A 62 3.47 -4.17 2.18
CA ALA A 62 2.51 -5.10 1.58
C ALA A 62 1.95 -6.14 2.57
N ARG A 63 2.76 -6.64 3.52
CA ARG A 63 2.30 -7.59 4.55
C ARG A 63 1.43 -6.90 5.59
N TYR A 64 1.79 -5.67 5.97
CA TYR A 64 0.99 -4.82 6.84
C TYR A 64 -0.39 -4.52 6.21
N GLU A 65 -0.45 -4.11 4.95
CA GLU A 65 -1.70 -3.83 4.24
C GLU A 65 -2.62 -5.06 4.17
N ALA A 66 -2.06 -6.25 3.93
CA ALA A 66 -2.82 -7.49 3.97
C ALA A 66 -3.44 -7.77 5.36
N LEU A 67 -2.71 -7.50 6.44
CA LEU A 67 -3.24 -7.65 7.81
C LEU A 67 -4.28 -6.57 8.14
N VAL A 68 -4.08 -5.33 7.70
CA VAL A 68 -5.07 -4.24 7.85
C VAL A 68 -6.36 -4.59 7.13
N LEU A 69 -6.26 -5.06 5.86
CA LEU A 69 -7.40 -5.49 5.08
C LEU A 69 -8.19 -6.61 5.78
N LEU A 70 -7.51 -7.62 6.32
CA LEU A 70 -8.15 -8.69 7.08
C LEU A 70 -8.77 -8.16 8.38
N THR A 71 -8.11 -7.23 9.07
CA THR A 71 -8.61 -6.59 10.29
C THR A 71 -9.95 -5.89 10.06
N PHE A 72 -10.09 -5.14 8.96
CA PHE A 72 -11.32 -4.43 8.60
C PHE A 72 -12.38 -5.32 7.94
N SER A 73 -12.03 -6.54 7.54
CA SER A 73 -13.01 -7.48 7.02
C SER A 73 -13.97 -7.94 8.13
N ARG A 74 -15.26 -8.07 7.80
CA ARG A 74 -16.33 -8.42 8.75
C ARG A 74 -16.03 -9.65 9.61
N THR A 75 -15.32 -10.64 9.07
CA THR A 75 -15.04 -11.92 9.75
C THR A 75 -13.57 -12.09 10.12
N GLY A 76 -12.71 -11.11 9.86
CA GLY A 76 -11.26 -11.30 9.97
C GLY A 76 -10.67 -12.23 8.91
N SER A 77 -11.41 -12.58 7.87
CA SER A 77 -11.01 -13.58 6.89
C SER A 77 -11.51 -13.28 5.48
N LEU A 78 -10.67 -13.55 4.48
CA LEU A 78 -10.97 -13.34 3.07
C LEU A 78 -10.36 -14.45 2.19
N PRO A 79 -11.00 -14.80 1.06
CA PRO A 79 -10.36 -15.60 0.02
C PRO A 79 -9.10 -14.90 -0.52
N LEU A 80 -8.05 -15.66 -0.83
CA LEU A 80 -6.81 -15.10 -1.38
C LEU A 80 -7.04 -14.29 -2.67
N SER A 81 -7.96 -14.73 -3.55
CA SER A 81 -8.33 -13.96 -4.75
C SER A 81 -8.86 -12.57 -4.41
N ARG A 82 -9.75 -12.47 -3.42
CA ARG A 82 -10.30 -11.18 -2.95
C ARG A 82 -9.25 -10.30 -2.28
N ILE A 83 -8.25 -10.89 -1.63
CA ILE A 83 -7.11 -10.13 -1.11
C ILE A 83 -6.32 -9.51 -2.26
N GLY A 84 -6.04 -10.27 -3.33
CA GLY A 84 -5.33 -9.76 -4.51
C GLY A 84 -6.07 -8.65 -5.22
N GLU A 85 -7.37 -8.84 -5.45
CA GLU A 85 -8.24 -7.82 -6.05
C GLU A 85 -8.23 -6.53 -5.22
N ARG A 86 -8.41 -6.61 -3.89
CA ARG A 86 -8.51 -5.41 -3.04
C ARG A 86 -7.19 -4.69 -2.80
N LEU A 87 -6.07 -5.41 -2.84
CA LEU A 87 -4.73 -4.83 -2.74
C LEU A 87 -4.16 -4.43 -4.10
N MET A 88 -4.89 -4.66 -5.20
CA MET A 88 -4.44 -4.38 -6.57
C MET A 88 -3.08 -5.03 -6.89
N VAL A 89 -2.88 -6.28 -6.44
CA VAL A 89 -1.63 -7.03 -6.66
C VAL A 89 -1.88 -8.37 -7.35
N HIS A 90 -0.87 -8.82 -8.08
CA HIS A 90 -0.91 -10.12 -8.76
C HIS A 90 -1.15 -11.28 -7.77
N PRO A 91 -1.93 -12.33 -8.14
CA PRO A 91 -2.22 -13.47 -7.25
C PRO A 91 -0.98 -14.13 -6.64
N THR A 92 0.11 -14.29 -7.41
CA THR A 92 1.38 -14.84 -6.91
C THR A 92 1.94 -14.02 -5.73
N SER A 93 1.81 -12.69 -5.77
CA SER A 93 2.25 -11.80 -4.69
C SER A 93 1.42 -11.98 -3.43
N VAL A 94 0.12 -12.24 -3.58
CA VAL A 94 -0.78 -12.56 -2.46
C VAL A 94 -0.39 -13.86 -1.80
N THR A 95 -0.20 -14.92 -2.58
CA THR A 95 0.19 -16.24 -2.04
C THR A 95 1.47 -16.13 -1.23
N ASN A 96 2.51 -15.50 -1.78
CA ASN A 96 3.78 -15.27 -1.10
C ASN A 96 3.62 -14.43 0.18
N THR A 97 2.78 -13.40 0.14
CA THR A 97 2.46 -12.55 1.30
C THR A 97 1.80 -13.36 2.41
N VAL A 98 0.75 -14.12 2.08
CA VAL A 98 0.02 -14.96 3.04
C VAL A 98 0.91 -16.08 3.58
N ASP A 99 1.75 -16.72 2.76
CA ASP A 99 2.71 -17.75 3.22
C ASP A 99 3.67 -17.22 4.28
N ARG A 100 4.13 -15.98 4.13
CA ARG A 100 5.05 -15.33 5.09
C ARG A 100 4.32 -14.96 6.37
N LEU A 101 3.10 -14.42 6.26
CA LEU A 101 2.26 -14.08 7.40
C LEU A 101 1.84 -15.32 8.22
N GLU A 102 1.52 -16.42 7.54
CA GLU A 102 1.19 -17.70 8.18
C GLU A 102 2.39 -18.28 8.94
N ARG A 103 3.58 -18.29 8.31
CA ARG A 103 4.81 -18.71 9.00
C ARG A 103 5.17 -17.85 10.21
N ALA A 104 4.79 -16.57 10.20
CA ALA A 104 4.94 -15.67 11.34
C ALA A 104 3.85 -15.85 12.41
N GLY A 105 2.83 -16.69 12.17
CA GLY A 105 1.68 -16.90 13.06
C GLY A 105 0.69 -15.73 13.10
N LEU A 106 0.76 -14.82 12.13
CA LEU A 106 -0.11 -13.63 12.06
C LEU A 106 -1.42 -13.93 11.33
N VAL A 107 -1.44 -14.99 10.53
CA VAL A 107 -2.58 -15.46 9.75
C VAL A 107 -2.65 -16.99 9.81
N LEU A 108 -3.82 -17.56 9.63
CA LEU A 108 -4.06 -18.98 9.42
C LEU A 108 -4.72 -19.21 8.06
N ARG A 109 -4.33 -20.27 7.35
CA ARG A 109 -5.10 -20.73 6.20
C ARG A 109 -6.23 -21.67 6.62
N ARG A 110 -7.40 -21.43 6.05
CA ARG A 110 -8.58 -22.29 6.19
C ARG A 110 -9.09 -22.71 4.83
N ARG A 111 -9.65 -23.92 4.75
CA ARG A 111 -10.47 -24.30 3.59
C ARG A 111 -11.70 -23.41 3.57
N ASN A 112 -12.06 -22.91 2.39
CA ASN A 112 -13.26 -22.14 2.22
C ASN A 112 -14.49 -23.07 2.31
N PRO A 113 -15.39 -22.89 3.29
CA PRO A 113 -16.53 -23.78 3.47
C PRO A 113 -17.60 -23.63 2.38
N ARG A 114 -17.58 -22.52 1.61
CA ARG A 114 -18.54 -22.27 0.51
C ARG A 114 -18.09 -22.81 -0.84
N ASP A 115 -16.79 -22.96 -1.01
CA ASP A 115 -16.16 -23.49 -2.20
C ASP A 115 -14.97 -24.31 -1.73
N GLY A 116 -15.15 -25.63 -1.57
CA GLY A 116 -14.17 -26.53 -0.94
C GLY A 116 -12.79 -26.55 -1.60
N ARG A 117 -12.61 -25.88 -2.75
CA ARG A 117 -11.34 -25.68 -3.45
C ARG A 117 -10.63 -24.37 -3.11
N GLY A 118 -11.33 -23.39 -2.54
CA GLY A 118 -10.77 -22.10 -2.18
C GLY A 118 -10.02 -22.10 -0.84
N VAL A 119 -9.00 -21.25 -0.72
CA VAL A 119 -8.28 -21.00 0.54
C VAL A 119 -8.65 -19.62 1.07
N LEU A 120 -8.99 -19.55 2.35
CA LEU A 120 -9.17 -18.32 3.10
C LEU A 120 -7.90 -18.03 3.89
N ALA A 121 -7.53 -16.75 3.97
CA ALA A 121 -6.60 -16.24 4.96
C ALA A 121 -7.42 -15.65 6.11
N GLU A 122 -7.14 -16.06 7.35
CA GLU A 122 -7.81 -15.58 8.57
C GLU A 122 -6.78 -14.96 9.51
N ILE A 123 -6.99 -13.71 9.92
CA ILE A 123 -6.06 -13.02 10.84
C ILE A 123 -6.17 -13.57 12.26
N THR A 124 -5.02 -13.81 12.89
CA THR A 124 -4.95 -14.28 14.29
C THR A 124 -5.05 -13.11 15.28
N VAL A 125 -5.21 -13.42 16.57
CA VAL A 125 -5.07 -12.42 17.65
C VAL A 125 -3.70 -11.74 17.57
N LYS A 126 -2.63 -12.52 17.43
CA LYS A 126 -1.26 -12.02 17.23
C LYS A 126 -1.16 -11.10 16.01
N GLY A 127 -1.84 -11.44 14.91
CA GLY A 127 -1.93 -10.61 13.72
C GLY A 127 -2.57 -9.24 13.99
N ARG A 128 -3.69 -9.21 14.72
CA ARG A 128 -4.37 -7.95 15.10
C ARG A 128 -3.51 -7.09 16.02
N GLU A 129 -2.83 -7.68 16.98
CA GLU A 129 -1.90 -6.96 17.86
C GLU A 129 -0.72 -6.36 17.07
N ALA A 130 -0.18 -7.09 16.08
CA ALA A 130 0.87 -6.60 15.20
C ALA A 130 0.39 -5.40 14.37
N VAL A 131 -0.85 -5.45 13.83
CA VAL A 131 -1.48 -4.30 13.16
C VAL A 131 -1.56 -3.11 14.12
N GLY A 132 -2.10 -3.31 15.33
CA GLY A 132 -2.26 -2.22 16.30
C GLY A 132 -0.94 -1.49 16.61
N ARG A 133 0.14 -2.22 16.85
CA ARG A 133 1.47 -1.64 17.09
C ARG A 133 2.04 -0.95 15.85
N ALA A 134 2.00 -1.61 14.70
CA ALA A 134 2.52 -1.07 13.45
C ALA A 134 1.77 0.19 12.99
N THR A 135 0.44 0.20 13.11
CA THR A 135 -0.41 1.35 12.78
C THR A 135 -0.10 2.53 13.71
N ALA A 136 0.10 2.29 15.01
CA ALA A 136 0.46 3.36 15.94
C ALA A 136 1.78 4.05 15.55
N ASP A 137 2.80 3.28 15.17
CA ASP A 137 4.08 3.82 14.72
C ASP A 137 3.96 4.57 13.38
N LEU A 138 3.19 4.04 12.43
CA LEU A 138 2.93 4.70 11.13
C LEU A 138 2.16 6.01 11.28
N MET A 139 1.13 6.04 12.13
CA MET A 139 0.37 7.25 12.46
C MET A 139 1.27 8.29 13.13
N LYS A 140 2.13 7.87 14.06
CA LYS A 140 3.09 8.77 14.73
C LYS A 140 4.10 9.37 13.75
N ALA A 141 4.46 8.62 12.70
CA ALA A 141 5.35 9.09 11.64
C ALA A 141 4.63 9.85 10.52
N GLY A 142 3.30 10.05 10.62
CA GLY A 142 2.50 10.72 9.60
C GLY A 142 2.57 10.03 8.24
N PHE A 143 2.80 8.72 8.21
CA PHE A 143 3.12 7.97 6.99
C PHE A 143 4.25 8.58 6.13
N PHE A 144 5.14 9.37 6.75
CA PHE A 144 6.19 10.15 6.08
C PHE A 144 5.66 11.21 5.09
N MET A 145 4.45 11.73 5.35
CA MET A 145 3.76 12.71 4.51
C MET A 145 3.46 14.03 5.22
N ASP A 146 3.89 14.20 6.49
CA ASP A 146 3.64 15.40 7.32
C ASP A 146 4.24 16.72 6.78
N MET A 147 5.09 16.66 5.75
CA MET A 147 5.61 17.86 5.09
C MET A 147 4.58 18.55 4.19
N TYR A 148 3.44 17.90 3.92
CA TYR A 148 2.36 18.42 3.09
C TYR A 148 1.17 18.84 3.95
N ALA A 149 0.44 19.87 3.52
CA ALA A 149 -0.83 20.20 4.15
C ALA A 149 -1.91 19.16 3.79
N GLU A 150 -2.94 19.02 4.63
CA GLU A 150 -4.07 18.13 4.37
C GLU A 150 -4.75 18.39 3.01
N SER A 151 -4.82 19.66 2.58
CA SER A 151 -5.34 20.02 1.27
C SER A 151 -4.49 19.47 0.13
N ASP A 152 -3.17 19.51 0.27
CA ASP A 152 -2.23 19.03 -0.76
C ASP A 152 -2.30 17.50 -0.86
N LEU A 153 -2.42 16.81 0.27
CA LEU A 153 -2.61 15.36 0.31
C LEU A 153 -3.92 14.94 -0.39
N ALA A 154 -5.00 15.67 -0.13
CA ALA A 154 -6.29 15.45 -0.80
C ALA A 154 -6.19 15.70 -2.32
N GLU A 155 -5.47 16.75 -2.73
CA GLU A 155 -5.23 17.04 -4.14
C GLU A 155 -4.38 15.96 -4.82
N MET A 156 -3.30 15.49 -4.18
CA MET A 156 -2.50 14.37 -4.68
C MET A 156 -3.32 13.10 -4.85
N PHE A 157 -4.16 12.76 -3.85
CA PHE A 157 -5.06 11.62 -3.94
C PHE A 157 -6.02 11.73 -5.13
N ALA A 158 -6.59 12.92 -5.35
CA ALA A 158 -7.49 13.19 -6.47
C ALA A 158 -6.77 13.11 -7.82
N MET A 159 -5.58 13.68 -7.95
CA MET A 159 -4.78 13.62 -9.19
C MET A 159 -4.41 12.17 -9.56
N LEU A 160 -3.98 11.38 -8.58
CA LEU A 160 -3.64 9.96 -8.79
C LEU A 160 -4.89 9.07 -9.00
N ARG A 161 -6.08 9.52 -8.58
CA ARG A 161 -7.34 8.80 -8.85
C ARG A 161 -7.58 8.67 -10.36
N THR A 162 -7.31 9.71 -11.14
CA THR A 162 -7.48 9.70 -12.60
C THR A 162 -6.69 8.58 -13.25
N LEU A 163 -5.45 8.35 -12.81
CA LEU A 163 -4.61 7.26 -13.32
C LEU A 163 -5.23 5.88 -13.02
N ARG A 164 -5.73 5.67 -11.80
CA ARG A 164 -6.36 4.41 -11.36
C ARG A 164 -7.65 4.10 -12.11
N VAL A 165 -8.49 5.12 -12.32
CA VAL A 165 -9.72 4.98 -13.13
C VAL A 165 -9.37 4.63 -14.59
N ALA A 166 -8.40 5.32 -15.18
CA ALA A 166 -7.97 5.06 -16.56
C ALA A 166 -7.34 3.66 -16.73
N ALA A 167 -6.70 3.13 -15.69
CA ALA A 167 -6.18 1.77 -15.66
C ALA A 167 -7.27 0.69 -15.49
N GLY A 168 -8.50 1.08 -15.17
CA GLY A 168 -9.60 0.14 -14.92
C GLY A 168 -9.60 -0.48 -13.53
N ASP A 169 -8.95 0.15 -12.54
CA ASP A 169 -8.98 -0.33 -11.15
C ASP A 169 -10.42 -0.33 -10.59
N PHE A 170 -11.26 0.64 -11.01
CA PHE A 170 -12.68 0.77 -10.65
C PHE A 170 -13.40 1.80 -11.56
N ASP A 171 -14.74 1.77 -11.60
CA ASP A 171 -15.60 2.47 -12.58
C ASP A 171 -15.71 4.00 -12.41
N GLY A 172 -14.94 4.62 -11.51
CA GLY A 172 -14.89 6.09 -11.32
C GLY A 172 -16.13 6.73 -10.70
N ALA A 173 -17.32 6.14 -10.89
CA ALA A 173 -18.61 6.58 -10.39
C ALA A 173 -18.77 6.27 -8.89
N GLU A 174 -18.88 7.34 -8.09
CA GLU A 174 -19.35 7.42 -6.69
C GLU A 174 -18.55 6.72 -5.57
N ASP A 175 -17.81 7.54 -4.80
CA ASP A 175 -17.53 7.32 -3.36
C ASP A 175 -18.07 8.52 -2.54
N ALA A 176 -19.33 8.92 -2.74
CA ALA A 176 -20.00 9.84 -1.81
C ALA A 176 -20.54 9.11 -0.56
N ALA A 177 -20.55 7.78 -0.57
CA ALA A 177 -20.81 6.96 0.60
C ALA A 177 -19.47 6.42 1.10
N GLY A 178 -18.91 7.05 2.13
CA GLY A 178 -17.80 6.46 2.89
C GLY A 178 -18.11 5.04 3.34
N PRO A 179 -17.10 4.27 3.81
CA PRO A 179 -17.30 2.90 4.23
C PRO A 179 -18.48 2.81 5.20
N ASP A 180 -19.49 2.01 4.83
CA ASP A 180 -20.66 1.76 5.68
C ASP A 180 -20.19 1.09 6.98
N HIS A 181 -19.91 1.90 7.99
CA HIS A 181 -19.57 1.46 9.34
C HIS A 181 -20.82 0.96 10.11
N ARG A 182 -21.99 0.82 9.46
CA ARG A 182 -23.19 0.22 10.05
C ARG A 182 -23.06 -1.30 10.15
N GLY A 183 -22.20 -1.73 11.07
CA GLY A 183 -22.05 -3.14 11.46
C GLY A 183 -21.12 -3.37 12.64
N ALA A 184 -20.29 -2.39 13.01
CA ALA A 184 -19.44 -2.46 14.19
C ALA A 184 -20.21 -2.03 15.46
N GLY A 185 -21.25 -2.79 15.81
CA GLY A 185 -21.81 -2.76 17.16
C GLY A 185 -21.08 -3.78 18.03
N PRO A 186 -20.65 -3.44 19.27
CA PRO A 186 -19.94 -4.37 20.13
C PRO A 186 -20.88 -5.50 20.58
N ARG A 187 -20.34 -6.72 20.66
CA ARG A 187 -20.83 -7.76 21.56
C ARG A 187 -19.80 -7.96 22.66
#